data_AF-A0A967LYG9-F1
#
_entry.id   AF-A0A967LYG9-F1
#
_cell.length_a   1.000
_cell.length_b   1.000
_cell.length_c   1.000
_cell.angle_alpha   90.00
_cell.angle_beta   90.00
_cell.angle_gamma   90.00
#
_symmetry.space_group_name_H-M   'P 1'
#
loop_
_entity.id
_entity.type
_entity.pdbx_description
1 polymer ?
#
loop_
_entity_poly.entity_id
_entity_poly.type
_entity_poly.pdbx_seq_one_letter_code
_entity_poly.pdbx_strand_id
1 'polypeptide(L)'
;APGDRARIKVVRQKKHFAEAELLDLERPSPQRRTPPCPVFGRCGGCQWQHIPYADQVRWKGEIFTQILKRQAGVDPALVRTAVAAPQEWNYR
;
A
#
# COMPACT_ATOMS: atom_id res chain seq x y z
N ALA A 1 2.39 1.38 -6.73
CA ALA A 1 3.29 1.99 -5.75
C ALA A 1 3.41 3.48 -6.03
N PRO A 2 3.62 4.33 -5.00
CA PRO A 2 3.90 5.75 -5.17
C PRO A 2 5.06 5.98 -6.15
N GLY A 3 4.87 6.89 -7.10
CA GLY A 3 5.86 7.18 -8.15
C GLY A 3 5.75 6.31 -9.41
N ASP A 4 4.84 5.34 -9.46
CA ASP A 4 4.57 4.59 -10.70
C ASP A 4 4.00 5.52 -11.77
N ARG A 5 4.51 5.42 -13.00
CA ARG A 5 3.84 5.95 -14.20
C ARG A 5 3.13 4.81 -14.89
N ALA A 6 1.82 4.94 -15.05
CA ALA A 6 0.97 3.86 -15.54
C ALA A 6 -0.08 4.38 -16.51
N ARG A 7 -0.46 3.52 -17.45
CA ARG A 7 -1.66 3.68 -18.25
C ARG A 7 -2.83 3.07 -17.49
N ILE A 8 -3.89 3.85 -17.35
CA ILE A 8 -5.07 3.45 -16.58
C ILE A 8 -6.34 3.66 -17.39
N LYS A 9 -7.37 2.88 -17.06
CA LYS A 9 -8.73 3.08 -17.55
C LYS A 9 -9.60 3.51 -16.38
N VAL A 10 -10.14 4.73 -16.41
CA VAL A 10 -11.12 5.16 -15.42
C VAL A 10 -12.38 4.32 -15.59
N VAL A 11 -12.79 3.62 -14.53
CA VAL A 11 -13.97 2.75 -14.53
C VAL A 11 -15.16 3.37 -13.79
N ARG A 12 -14.88 4.30 -12.86
CA ARG A 12 -15.94 4.99 -12.12
C ARG A 12 -15.46 6.37 -11.67
N GLN A 13 -16.28 7.38 -11.91
CA GLN A 13 -16.02 8.75 -11.47
C GLN A 13 -17.01 9.11 -10.35
N LYS A 14 -16.50 9.70 -9.26
CA LYS A 14 -17.29 10.23 -8.14
C LYS A 14 -16.93 11.69 -7.92
N LYS A 15 -17.71 12.37 -7.07
CA LYS A 15 -17.54 13.80 -6.77
C LYS A 15 -16.11 14.18 -6.32
N HIS A 16 -15.44 13.32 -5.55
CA HIS A 16 -14.14 13.62 -4.94
C HIS A 16 -13.00 12.70 -5.37
N PHE A 17 -13.28 11.63 -6.12
CA PHE A 17 -12.26 10.69 -6.58
C PHE A 17 -12.73 9.88 -7.78
N ALA A 18 -11.79 9.24 -8.47
CA ALA A 18 -12.05 8.28 -9.51
C ALA A 18 -11.44 6.93 -9.14
N GLU A 19 -12.10 5.86 -9.55
CA GLU A 19 -11.58 4.49 -9.51
C GLU A 19 -11.15 4.11 -10.93
N ALA A 20 -10.01 3.45 -11.04
CA ALA A 20 -9.42 3.09 -12.33
C ALA A 20 -8.77 1.71 -12.28
N GLU A 21 -8.80 1.03 -13.41
CA GLU A 21 -8.07 -0.21 -13.65
C GLU A 21 -6.68 0.10 -14.22
N LEU A 22 -5.66 -0.63 -13.75
CA LEU A 22 -4.32 -0.58 -14.29
C LEU A 22 -4.28 -1.37 -15.60
N LEU A 23 -4.00 -0.68 -16.72
CA LEU A 23 -3.83 -1.33 -18.02
C LEU A 23 -2.38 -1.75 -18.26
N ASP A 24 -1.45 -0.83 -18.00
CA ASP A 24 -0.03 -1.06 -18.22
C ASP A 24 0.83 -0.20 -17.28
N LEU A 25 2.00 -0.72 -16.90
CA LEU A 25 2.96 -0.03 -16.06
C LEU A 25 4.14 0.47 -16.90
N GLU A 26 4.02 1.70 -17.40
CA GLU A 26 5.01 2.29 -18.32
C GLU A 26 6.37 2.56 -17.65
N ARG A 27 6.37 2.95 -16.37
CA ARG A 27 7.60 3.11 -15.58
C ARG A 27 7.35 2.71 -14.12
N PRO A 28 7.90 1.58 -13.64
CA PRO A 28 7.80 1.22 -12.25
C PRO A 28 8.57 2.21 -11.37
N SER A 29 8.01 2.53 -10.21
CA SER A 29 8.70 3.25 -9.15
C SER A 29 9.86 2.43 -8.58
N PRO A 30 10.93 3.07 -8.08
CA PRO A 30 11.94 2.39 -7.26
C PRO A 30 11.37 1.72 -6.00
N GLN A 31 10.21 2.18 -5.51
CA GLN A 31 9.50 1.64 -4.35
C GLN A 31 8.51 0.53 -4.73
N ARG A 32 8.66 -0.06 -5.91
CA ARG A 32 7.91 -1.23 -6.35
C ARG A 32 8.82 -2.44 -6.40
N ARG A 33 8.31 -3.59 -5.95
CA ARG A 33 8.91 -4.91 -6.21
C ARG A 33 7.96 -5.78 -7.02
N THR A 34 8.51 -6.81 -7.65
CA THR A 34 7.70 -7.87 -8.26
C THR A 34 7.01 -8.67 -7.15
N PRO A 35 5.67 -8.78 -7.16
CA PRO A 35 4.95 -9.64 -6.22
C PRO A 35 5.40 -11.10 -6.38
N PRO A 36 5.68 -11.85 -5.29
CA PRO A 36 6.07 -13.25 -5.41
C PRO A 36 4.89 -14.17 -5.75
N CYS A 37 3.64 -13.74 -5.48
CA CYS A 37 2.47 -14.55 -5.80
C CYS A 37 2.07 -14.42 -7.29
N PRO A 38 1.96 -15.52 -8.05
CA PRO A 38 1.63 -15.50 -9.48
C PRO A 38 0.18 -15.06 -9.78
N VAL A 39 -0.67 -15.01 -8.76
CA VAL A 39 -2.08 -14.57 -8.88
C VAL A 39 -2.33 -13.24 -8.15
N PHE A 40 -1.28 -12.51 -7.77
CA PHE A 40 -1.41 -11.18 -7.17
C PHE A 40 -2.23 -10.25 -8.07
N GLY A 41 -3.14 -9.48 -7.46
CA GLY A 41 -4.09 -8.62 -8.17
C GLY A 41 -5.36 -9.33 -8.65
N ARG A 42 -5.40 -10.68 -8.67
CA ARG A 42 -6.60 -11.45 -9.06
C ARG A 42 -7.35 -12.05 -7.86
N CYS A 43 -6.65 -12.67 -6.91
CA CYS A 43 -7.29 -13.42 -5.82
C CYS A 43 -7.80 -12.55 -4.66
N GLY A 44 -7.39 -11.28 -4.58
CA GLY A 44 -7.78 -10.35 -3.49
C GLY A 44 -7.14 -10.61 -2.12
N GLY A 45 -6.49 -11.75 -1.89
CA GLY A 45 -5.94 -12.14 -0.58
C GLY A 45 -4.80 -11.26 -0.07
N CYS A 46 -4.04 -10.62 -0.97
CA CYS A 46 -2.98 -9.69 -0.59
C CYS A 46 -3.06 -8.43 -1.45
N GLN A 47 -2.95 -7.26 -0.82
CA GLN A 47 -3.07 -5.96 -1.50
C GLN A 47 -1.71 -5.28 -1.76
N TRP A 48 -0.70 -5.53 -0.91
CA TRP A 48 0.54 -4.74 -0.86
C TRP A 48 1.78 -5.50 -1.33
N GLN A 49 1.67 -6.70 -1.91
CA GLN A 49 2.86 -7.49 -2.29
C GLN A 49 3.78 -6.79 -3.29
N HIS A 50 3.27 -5.85 -4.09
CA HIS A 50 4.06 -5.03 -5.01
C HIS A 50 4.89 -3.93 -4.32
N ILE A 51 4.80 -3.79 -2.99
CA ILE A 51 5.53 -2.82 -2.17
C ILE A 51 6.59 -3.59 -1.36
N PRO A 52 7.85 -3.11 -1.29
CA PRO A 52 8.87 -3.68 -0.41
C PRO A 52 8.42 -3.77 1.04
N TYR A 53 8.74 -4.86 1.74
CA TYR A 53 8.21 -5.12 3.08
C TYR A 53 8.50 -4.02 4.10
N ALA A 54 9.73 -3.49 4.11
CA ALA A 54 10.12 -2.39 4.98
C ALA A 54 9.24 -1.15 4.78
N ASP A 55 8.90 -0.83 3.53
CA ASP A 55 7.96 0.26 3.22
C ASP A 55 6.54 -0.06 3.67
N GLN A 56 6.11 -1.33 3.57
CA GLN A 56 4.79 -1.72 4.09
C GLN A 56 4.67 -1.47 5.60
N VAL A 57 5.69 -1.87 6.38
CA VAL A 57 5.71 -1.67 7.83
C VAL A 57 5.70 -0.18 8.16
N ARG A 58 6.58 0.59 7.51
CA ARG A 58 6.67 2.04 7.69
C ARG A 58 5.35 2.75 7.37
N TRP A 59 4.78 2.51 6.19
CA TRP A 59 3.53 3.16 5.78
C TRP A 59 2.33 2.75 6.62
N LYS A 60 2.24 1.49 7.05
CA LYS A 60 1.16 1.08 7.99
C LYS A 60 1.27 1.82 9.32
N GLY A 61 2.49 1.98 9.84
CA GLY A 61 2.75 2.81 11.02
C GLY A 61 2.33 4.26 10.81
N GLU A 62 2.76 4.88 9.71
CA GLU A 62 2.40 6.27 9.37
C GLU A 62 0.88 6.45 9.24
N ILE A 63 0.19 5.55 8.53
CA ILE A 63 -1.27 5.58 8.37
C ILE A 63 -1.95 5.50 9.74
N PHE A 64 -1.54 4.57 10.60
CA PHE A 64 -2.10 4.42 11.95
C PHE A 64 -1.89 5.68 12.80
N THR A 65 -0.67 6.22 12.82
CA THR A 65 -0.36 7.47 13.53
C THR A 65 -1.19 8.64 13.03
N GLN A 66 -1.38 8.78 11.71
CA GLN A 66 -2.21 9.84 11.14
C GLN A 66 -3.69 9.68 11.50
N ILE A 67 -4.21 8.45 11.55
CA ILE A 67 -5.58 8.17 11.98
C ILE A 67 -5.75 8.60 13.44
N LEU A 68 -4.86 8.17 14.34
CA LEU A 68 -4.93 8.53 15.77
C LEU A 68 -4.84 10.04 15.99
N LYS A 69 -3.92 10.73 15.31
CA LYS A 69 -3.82 12.19 15.39
C LYS A 69 -5.10 12.88 14.97
N ARG A 70 -5.67 12.48 13.82
CA ARG A 70 -6.82 13.17 13.21
C ARG A 70 -8.16 12.83 13.86
N GLN A 71 -8.34 11.60 14.32
CA GLN A 71 -9.63 11.10 14.83
C GLN A 71 -9.71 11.09 16.36
N ALA A 72 -8.58 10.93 17.05
CA ALA A 72 -8.54 10.82 18.51
C ALA A 72 -7.72 11.92 19.18
N GLY A 73 -7.09 12.84 18.42
CA GLY A 73 -6.29 13.93 18.97
C GLY A 73 -5.01 13.48 19.68
N VAL A 74 -4.60 12.21 19.49
CA VAL A 74 -3.41 11.65 20.13
C VAL A 74 -2.16 12.32 19.56
N ASP A 75 -1.24 12.70 20.44
CA ASP A 75 0.09 13.17 20.04
C ASP A 75 0.85 12.04 19.32
N PRO A 76 1.27 12.23 18.05
CA PRO A 76 2.11 11.27 17.34
C PRO A 76 3.35 10.79 18.10
N ALA A 77 3.91 11.61 18.99
CA ALA A 77 5.07 11.24 19.80
C ALA A 77 4.80 10.07 20.77
N LEU A 78 3.53 9.81 21.09
CA LEU A 78 3.12 8.70 21.94
C LEU A 78 2.92 7.38 21.16
N VAL A 79 2.90 7.44 19.82
CA VAL A 79 2.68 6.27 18.97
C VAL A 79 4.00 5.55 18.70
N ARG A 80 4.08 4.29 19.13
CA ARG A 80 5.27 3.44 18.90
C ARG A 80 5.42 3.10 17.42
N THR A 81 6.67 2.95 16.98
CA THR A 81 6.99 2.46 15.63
C THR A 81 6.37 1.08 15.38
N ALA A 82 5.84 0.88 14.18
CA ALA A 82 5.30 -0.41 13.76
C ALA A 82 6.40 -1.49 13.80
N VAL A 83 6.07 -2.63 14.42
CA VAL A 83 6.97 -3.77 14.53
C VAL A 83 6.79 -4.66 13.30
N ALA A 84 7.90 -4.98 12.62
CA ALA A 84 7.89 -5.94 11.53
C ALA A 84 7.60 -7.35 12.06
N ALA A 85 6.79 -8.12 11.34
CA ALA A 85 6.65 -9.55 11.63
C ALA A 85 7.99 -10.28 11.42
N PRO A 86 8.30 -11.32 12.22
CA PRO A 86 9.55 -12.08 12.08
C PRO A 86 9.73 -12.73 10.71
N GLN A 87 8.61 -13.09 10.06
CA GLN A 87 8.59 -13.67 8.72
C GLN A 87 7.54 -12.96 7.87
N GLU A 88 7.92 -12.59 6.64
CA GLU A 88 7.02 -11.93 5.70
C GLU A 88 6.03 -12.90 5.04
N TRP A 89 6.45 -14.13 4.79
CA TRP A 89 5.72 -15.11 3.96
C TRP A 89 5.22 -16.30 4.77
N ASN A 90 4.23 -17.03 4.24
CA ASN A 90 3.76 -18.30 4.79
C ASN A 90 3.45 -18.28 6.31
N TYR A 91 2.96 -17.14 6.82
CA TYR A 91 2.63 -16.96 8.24
C TYR A 91 1.21 -17.41 8.59
N ARG A 92 0.44 -17.88 7.60
CA ARG A 92 -0.93 -18.39 7.74
C ARG A 92 -0.96 -19.88 7.48
#